data_AF-A0AA35KCI9-F1
#
_entry.id   AF-A0AA35KCI9-F1
#
_cell.length_a   1.000
_cell.length_b   1.000
_cell.length_c   1.000
_cell.angle_alpha   90.00
_cell.angle_beta   90.00
_cell.angle_gamma   90.00
#
_symmetry.space_group_name_H-M   'P 1'
#
loop_
_entity.id
_entity.type
_entity.pdbx_description
1 polymer ?
#
loop_
_entity_poly.entity_id
_entity_poly.type
_entity_poly.pdbx_seq_one_letter_code
_entity_poly.pdbx_strand_id
1 'polypeptide(L)'
;MTSGQECGQVQASESEVSALDDKDSSSSKDEDSAQENNLGNNSSQSDSESSSESKSDTDEADLNEPNEELKMKEEPPLHCVESEVNTHRHCERCKIPQNQHEQVAPRKLSRGRFWLKLDDEGIYQCTITGLIFEVTKAAVIEYSLLSWTKYAAYLKDPWIVVGPIFDVKCKSPSVLTSIQFPHALCLNDHSSDMTFNVFHFKSNGPEFERSADHSTTHVKWRVSSLSPVGPVIEKYDPVCYHGVVILYKVVNDHPSLKFHVYVAGNNSSFIKDVSKTIQRSSNRFIKIEKPPCQKLLQVGKKYKLTSVPEADINPEEMEFVDDSTLAQKHFFEVYLEQPTELVLSLMDVESEETVWKAKLRECDWILHNQNNNKQKRSTNSTRRRKSSTSLSEDELCNKRLKAINASDGTKASAVLTDQQLMILAKKMGKNWKVIGIECLSLSIEDIQQIEAKEEDVNMYKCMMLRKWRDSEQNNGTARSLYDCLNGQASHDVLEILTGFLRADAKS
;
A
#
# COMPACT_ATOMS: atom_id res chain seq x y z
N MET A 1 46.11 12.61 -60.01
CA MET A 1 46.30 13.27 -58.70
C MET A 1 45.80 12.27 -57.66
N THR A 2 46.64 11.32 -57.23
CA THR A 2 47.54 11.41 -56.04
C THR A 2 46.73 11.58 -54.76
N SER A 3 46.75 10.66 -53.77
CA SER A 3 47.56 9.45 -53.51
C SER A 3 46.76 8.56 -52.51
N GLY A 4 46.77 7.22 -52.55
CA GLY A 4 47.86 6.30 -52.16
C GLY A 4 47.47 5.63 -50.82
N GLN A 5 47.11 4.33 -50.77
CA GLN A 5 47.98 3.16 -50.44
C GLN A 5 48.59 3.21 -49.02
N GLU A 6 48.73 2.12 -48.25
CA GLU A 6 48.17 0.74 -48.22
C GLU A 6 48.45 0.20 -46.78
N CYS A 7 47.54 -0.53 -46.14
CA CYS A 7 47.56 -2.00 -45.96
C CYS A 7 48.79 -2.61 -45.25
N GLY A 8 48.56 -3.51 -44.26
CA GLY A 8 49.60 -4.42 -43.74
C GLY A 8 49.43 -4.85 -42.26
N GLN A 9 48.87 -6.04 -42.02
CA GLN A 9 49.00 -6.78 -40.75
C GLN A 9 50.38 -7.47 -40.64
N VAL A 10 50.76 -7.92 -39.44
CA VAL A 10 51.20 -9.31 -39.11
C VAL A 10 51.36 -9.47 -37.58
N GLN A 11 51.36 -10.71 -37.08
CA GLN A 11 51.28 -11.11 -35.66
C GLN A 11 52.66 -11.34 -34.97
N ALA A 12 52.61 -11.46 -33.63
CA ALA A 12 53.20 -12.55 -32.81
C ALA A 12 54.44 -12.30 -31.90
N SER A 13 54.47 -13.13 -30.84
CA SER A 13 55.59 -13.56 -29.95
C SER A 13 56.14 -12.65 -28.84
N GLU A 14 55.64 -12.92 -27.62
CA GLU A 14 56.35 -13.38 -26.40
C GLU A 14 57.44 -12.57 -25.64
N SER A 15 57.29 -12.67 -24.30
CA SER A 15 58.30 -12.64 -23.22
C SER A 15 59.16 -11.39 -22.97
N GLU A 16 59.02 -10.81 -21.77
CA GLU A 16 60.14 -10.77 -20.80
C GLU A 16 59.67 -10.58 -19.35
N VAL A 17 60.60 -10.83 -18.41
CA VAL A 17 60.37 -10.97 -16.95
C VAL A 17 60.91 -9.77 -16.17
N SER A 18 60.32 -9.47 -15.01
CA SER A 18 61.07 -8.95 -13.85
C SER A 18 60.28 -9.13 -12.56
N ALA A 19 60.80 -9.97 -11.66
CA ALA A 19 60.42 -9.99 -10.27
C ALA A 19 61.39 -9.12 -9.46
N LEU A 20 60.92 -8.55 -8.35
CA LEU A 20 61.77 -8.18 -7.22
C LEU A 20 61.10 -8.72 -5.95
N ASP A 21 61.69 -9.78 -5.42
CA ASP A 21 61.50 -10.23 -4.04
C ASP A 21 62.21 -9.26 -3.08
N ASP A 22 61.68 -9.13 -1.87
CA ASP A 22 62.35 -9.51 -0.61
C ASP A 22 61.30 -9.35 0.53
N LYS A 23 61.02 -10.34 1.38
CA LYS A 23 61.86 -11.01 2.39
C LYS A 23 62.41 -10.05 3.48
N ASP A 24 62.51 -10.43 4.75
CA ASP A 24 62.42 -11.72 5.45
C ASP A 24 61.61 -11.53 6.76
N SER A 25 60.83 -12.49 7.29
CA SER A 25 61.22 -13.69 8.08
C SER A 25 61.80 -13.34 9.49
N SER A 26 61.71 -14.14 10.56
CA SER A 26 61.53 -15.60 10.65
C SER A 26 61.16 -16.09 12.07
N SER A 27 60.59 -17.31 12.18
CA SER A 27 60.81 -18.30 13.27
C SER A 27 60.27 -17.97 14.69
N SER A 28 59.98 -18.88 15.64
CA SER A 28 59.83 -20.36 15.76
C SER A 28 59.31 -20.67 17.21
N LYS A 29 59.02 -21.88 17.74
CA LYS A 29 59.03 -23.30 17.30
C LYS A 29 58.16 -24.16 18.29
N ASP A 30 57.92 -25.45 17.99
CA ASP A 30 57.74 -26.61 18.92
C ASP A 30 56.49 -26.71 19.83
N GLU A 31 55.99 -27.88 20.30
CA GLU A 31 56.00 -29.29 19.83
C GLU A 31 54.85 -30.09 20.53
N ASP A 32 54.52 -31.28 20.01
CA ASP A 32 53.87 -32.48 20.60
C ASP A 32 53.05 -32.44 21.92
N SER A 33 51.90 -33.14 21.90
CA SER A 33 51.84 -34.55 22.39
C SER A 33 50.40 -35.13 22.39
N ALA A 34 50.30 -36.47 22.27
CA ALA A 34 49.05 -37.22 22.19
C ALA A 34 48.68 -37.93 23.51
N GLN A 35 47.41 -38.34 23.66
CA GLN A 35 47.11 -39.64 24.29
C GLN A 35 45.72 -40.21 23.93
N GLU A 36 45.69 -41.53 23.78
CA GLU A 36 44.50 -42.36 23.47
C GLU A 36 43.74 -42.81 24.75
N ASN A 37 42.75 -43.70 24.54
CA ASN A 37 42.17 -44.70 25.47
C ASN A 37 40.82 -44.31 26.11
N ASN A 38 39.82 -45.20 26.22
CA ASN A 38 39.62 -46.50 25.55
C ASN A 38 38.15 -46.98 25.67
N LEU A 39 37.80 -47.99 24.86
CA LEU A 39 36.83 -49.08 25.12
C LEU A 39 35.42 -48.78 25.67
N GLY A 40 34.41 -49.38 25.02
CA GLY A 40 33.68 -50.42 25.76
C GLY A 40 32.18 -50.64 25.49
N ASN A 41 31.90 -51.39 24.42
CA ASN A 41 30.98 -52.55 24.44
C ASN A 41 29.43 -52.43 24.42
N ASN A 42 28.90 -53.41 23.67
CA ASN A 42 27.62 -54.13 23.83
C ASN A 42 26.33 -53.51 23.26
N SER A 43 26.16 -53.75 21.95
CA SER A 43 25.11 -54.61 21.40
C SER A 43 23.98 -55.08 22.32
N SER A 44 22.74 -54.87 21.87
CA SER A 44 21.68 -55.89 21.86
C SER A 44 20.62 -55.54 20.81
N GLN A 45 20.42 -56.44 19.84
CA GLN A 45 19.21 -56.48 19.03
C GLN A 45 18.05 -56.99 19.88
N SER A 46 16.82 -56.61 19.56
CA SER A 46 15.76 -57.60 19.26
C SER A 46 14.50 -56.91 18.77
N ASP A 47 14.03 -57.37 17.61
CA ASP A 47 12.71 -57.11 17.07
C ASP A 47 11.63 -57.78 17.94
N SER A 48 10.41 -57.26 17.89
CA SER A 48 9.20 -58.07 18.09
C SER A 48 8.05 -57.40 17.36
N GLU A 49 7.62 -58.06 16.29
CA GLU A 49 6.46 -57.70 15.48
C GLU A 49 5.14 -57.93 16.22
N SER A 50 4.06 -57.40 15.64
CA SER A 50 2.81 -58.11 15.30
C SER A 50 1.62 -57.15 15.48
N SER A 51 0.95 -56.74 14.40
CA SER A 51 -0.30 -57.35 13.89
C SER A 51 -1.48 -57.20 14.88
N SER A 52 -2.70 -56.86 14.49
CA SER A 52 -3.34 -56.80 13.17
C SER A 52 -4.72 -56.12 13.31
N GLU A 53 -5.17 -55.43 12.26
CA GLU A 53 -6.53 -55.46 11.68
C GLU A 53 -7.81 -55.26 12.56
N SER A 54 -8.99 -54.88 12.06
CA SER A 54 -9.47 -54.12 10.88
C SER A 54 -11.02 -54.04 10.97
N LYS A 55 -11.65 -52.96 10.45
CA LYS A 55 -13.12 -52.84 10.19
C LYS A 55 -14.01 -52.95 11.47
N SER A 56 -15.33 -52.77 11.51
CA SER A 56 -16.42 -52.33 10.60
C SER A 56 -17.67 -52.02 11.46
N ASP A 57 -18.70 -51.24 11.10
CA ASP A 57 -18.98 -50.19 10.09
C ASP A 57 -20.40 -49.62 10.45
N THR A 58 -20.81 -48.46 9.88
CA THR A 58 -22.22 -47.96 9.71
C THR A 58 -23.14 -47.79 10.97
N ASP A 59 -24.29 -47.08 10.97
CA ASP A 59 -24.97 -46.15 10.04
C ASP A 59 -25.95 -45.23 10.84
N GLU A 60 -26.56 -44.28 10.10
CA GLU A 60 -27.94 -43.77 10.21
C GLU A 60 -28.17 -42.27 10.53
N ALA A 61 -29.20 -41.77 9.83
CA ALA A 61 -29.69 -40.39 9.86
C ALA A 61 -31.12 -40.32 10.41
N ASP A 62 -31.58 -39.13 10.81
CA ASP A 62 -32.92 -38.66 10.40
C ASP A 62 -33.05 -37.13 10.43
N LEU A 63 -34.11 -36.65 9.79
CA LEU A 63 -34.43 -35.27 9.42
C LEU A 63 -35.11 -34.49 10.57
N ASN A 64 -35.09 -33.15 10.50
CA ASN A 64 -36.29 -32.29 10.54
C ASN A 64 -35.95 -30.77 10.54
N GLU A 65 -36.70 -30.03 9.73
CA GLU A 65 -36.87 -28.56 9.72
C GLU A 65 -38.37 -28.31 9.40
N PRO A 66 -38.95 -27.08 9.53
CA PRO A 66 -38.37 -25.80 9.94
C PRO A 66 -39.17 -25.08 11.06
N ASN A 67 -38.74 -23.87 11.44
CA ASN A 67 -39.66 -22.84 11.97
C ASN A 67 -39.18 -21.42 11.60
N GLU A 68 -40.11 -20.51 11.29
CA GLU A 68 -39.84 -19.14 10.80
C GLU A 68 -39.81 -18.06 11.91
N GLU A 69 -39.47 -16.83 11.49
CA GLU A 69 -39.55 -15.53 12.19
C GLU A 69 -38.48 -15.26 13.27
N LEU A 70 -37.60 -14.25 13.17
CA LEU A 70 -37.87 -12.83 12.87
C LEU A 70 -36.65 -12.12 12.23
N LYS A 71 -36.90 -11.25 11.24
CA LYS A 71 -35.89 -10.36 10.63
C LYS A 71 -35.71 -9.07 11.44
N MET A 72 -34.51 -8.87 11.99
CA MET A 72 -33.96 -7.53 12.20
C MET A 72 -33.10 -7.16 10.98
N LYS A 73 -33.35 -6.00 10.37
CA LYS A 73 -32.49 -5.46 9.30
C LYS A 73 -31.37 -4.65 9.94
N GLU A 74 -30.14 -5.16 9.91
CA GLU A 74 -28.96 -4.31 10.04
C GLU A 74 -28.56 -3.80 8.64
N GLU A 75 -28.42 -2.48 8.52
CA GLU A 75 -27.90 -1.84 7.31
C GLU A 75 -26.37 -2.03 7.28
N PRO A 76 -25.76 -2.39 6.13
CA PRO A 76 -24.32 -2.62 6.07
C PRO A 76 -23.55 -1.31 6.24
N PRO A 77 -22.52 -1.24 7.10
CA PRO A 77 -21.69 -0.04 7.23
C PRO A 77 -20.98 0.29 5.91
N LEU A 78 -21.26 1.48 5.37
CA LEU A 78 -20.48 2.07 4.29
C LEU A 78 -19.10 2.47 4.81
N HIS A 79 -18.17 1.52 4.79
CA HIS A 79 -16.76 1.79 5.09
C HIS A 79 -15.89 1.30 3.93
N CYS A 80 -15.28 2.24 3.20
CA CYS A 80 -14.18 1.90 2.29
C CYS A 80 -13.00 1.43 3.14
N VAL A 81 -12.84 0.13 3.26
CA VAL A 81 -11.65 -0.47 3.88
C VAL A 81 -10.53 -0.45 2.85
N GLU A 82 -9.42 0.23 3.16
CA GLU A 82 -8.16 0.09 2.45
C GLU A 82 -7.56 -1.30 2.72
N SER A 83 -8.19 -2.36 2.20
CA SER A 83 -7.66 -3.72 2.25
C SER A 83 -6.66 -3.92 1.12
N GLU A 84 -5.42 -3.51 1.34
CA GLU A 84 -4.30 -3.95 0.50
C GLU A 84 -4.13 -5.47 0.68
N VAL A 85 -4.60 -6.23 -0.32
CA VAL A 85 -4.23 -7.63 -0.59
C VAL A 85 -4.69 -8.67 0.46
N ASN A 86 -5.93 -9.16 0.32
CA ASN A 86 -6.33 -10.49 0.84
C ASN A 86 -6.67 -11.45 -0.32
N THR A 87 -5.69 -11.65 -1.21
CA THR A 87 -5.84 -12.34 -2.51
C THR A 87 -5.56 -13.84 -2.48
N HIS A 88 -5.03 -14.38 -1.39
CA HIS A 88 -4.69 -15.81 -1.26
C HIS A 88 -5.90 -16.77 -1.28
N ARG A 89 -7.14 -16.25 -1.21
CA ARG A 89 -8.38 -17.07 -1.19
C ARG A 89 -8.68 -17.84 -2.49
N HIS A 90 -7.88 -17.69 -3.54
CA HIS A 90 -8.17 -18.25 -4.87
C HIS A 90 -7.24 -19.38 -5.33
N CYS A 91 -6.15 -19.66 -4.61
CA CYS A 91 -5.23 -20.76 -4.97
C CYS A 91 -5.52 -22.00 -4.11
N GLU A 92 -6.02 -23.07 -4.73
CA GLU A 92 -6.38 -24.33 -4.04
C GLU A 92 -5.19 -24.99 -3.34
N ARG A 93 -3.96 -24.70 -3.81
CA ARG A 93 -2.69 -25.19 -3.27
C ARG A 93 -2.18 -24.35 -2.09
N CYS A 94 -2.61 -23.09 -1.97
CA CYS A 94 -2.15 -22.17 -0.92
C CYS A 94 -3.27 -21.81 0.05
N LYS A 95 -4.02 -22.83 0.48
CA LYS A 95 -5.04 -22.70 1.53
C LYS A 95 -4.40 -22.12 2.80
N ILE A 96 -4.97 -21.02 3.27
CA ILE A 96 -4.70 -20.47 4.59
C ILE A 96 -5.58 -21.25 5.59
N PRO A 97 -5.03 -21.89 6.63
CA PRO A 97 -5.82 -22.48 7.71
C PRO A 97 -6.74 -21.42 8.35
N GLN A 98 -7.96 -21.79 8.73
CA GLN A 98 -8.90 -20.83 9.34
C GLN A 98 -8.26 -20.16 10.57
N ASN A 99 -8.49 -18.84 10.71
CA ASN A 99 -7.78 -17.93 11.62
C ASN A 99 -7.42 -18.54 12.98
N GLN A 100 -6.15 -18.93 13.15
CA GLN A 100 -5.53 -19.24 14.44
C GLN A 100 -4.90 -18.00 15.10
N HIS A 101 -4.85 -16.86 14.40
CA HIS A 101 -4.17 -15.64 14.81
C HIS A 101 -5.16 -14.49 15.04
N GLU A 102 -4.94 -13.71 16.09
CA GLU A 102 -5.71 -12.50 16.37
C GLU A 102 -5.42 -11.43 15.32
N GLN A 103 -6.46 -10.83 14.73
CA GLN A 103 -6.33 -9.84 13.67
C GLN A 103 -6.19 -8.44 14.25
N VAL A 104 -5.08 -7.76 13.96
CA VAL A 104 -4.77 -6.42 14.50
C VAL A 104 -4.48 -5.41 13.40
N ALA A 105 -5.04 -4.21 13.54
CA ALA A 105 -4.84 -3.10 12.61
C ALA A 105 -3.76 -2.14 13.13
N PRO A 106 -2.63 -1.95 12.42
CA PRO A 106 -1.59 -1.01 12.84
C PRO A 106 -2.02 0.44 12.58
N ARG A 107 -1.61 1.35 13.45
CA ARG A 107 -1.72 2.79 13.22
C ARG A 107 -0.71 3.22 12.16
N LYS A 108 -1.18 3.77 11.03
CA LYS A 108 -0.33 4.42 10.02
C LYS A 108 0.30 5.70 10.62
N LEU A 109 1.62 5.85 10.48
CA LEU A 109 2.42 7.00 10.91
C LEU A 109 3.06 7.71 9.70
N SER A 110 3.59 8.91 9.93
CA SER A 110 4.30 9.68 8.91
C SER A 110 5.46 8.91 8.27
N ARG A 111 5.65 9.15 6.96
CA ARG A 111 6.66 8.50 6.10
C ARG A 111 6.42 7.00 5.83
N GLY A 112 5.18 6.53 5.96
CA GLY A 112 4.82 5.14 5.64
C GLY A 112 5.37 4.12 6.63
N ARG A 113 5.39 4.52 7.91
CA ARG A 113 5.70 3.68 9.07
C ARG A 113 4.39 3.20 9.70
N PHE A 114 4.46 2.09 10.41
CA PHE A 114 3.35 1.46 11.10
C PHE A 114 3.69 1.34 12.58
N TRP A 115 2.68 1.50 13.44
CA TRP A 115 2.82 1.35 14.88
C TRP A 115 1.72 0.45 15.42
N LEU A 116 2.11 -0.52 16.24
CA LEU A 116 1.26 -1.55 16.76
C LEU A 116 1.50 -1.70 18.27
N LYS A 117 0.42 -1.82 19.04
CA LYS A 117 0.44 -2.16 20.45
C LYS A 117 -0.31 -3.47 20.60
N LEU A 118 0.39 -4.47 21.13
CA LEU A 118 -0.12 -5.79 21.47
C LEU A 118 -0.19 -5.79 23.00
N ASP A 119 -1.35 -6.09 23.56
CA ASP A 119 -1.60 -5.88 24.99
C ASP A 119 -1.21 -7.08 25.86
N ASP A 120 -1.22 -8.28 25.30
CA ASP A 120 -0.93 -9.53 26.02
C ASP A 120 0.02 -10.45 25.22
N GLU A 121 0.27 -11.66 25.74
CA GLU A 121 0.98 -12.71 25.00
C GLU A 121 0.07 -13.32 23.92
N GLY A 122 0.64 -13.72 22.78
CA GLY A 122 -0.15 -14.29 21.69
C GLY A 122 0.50 -14.21 20.31
N ILE A 123 -0.29 -14.62 19.30
CA ILE A 123 0.09 -14.59 17.88
C ILE A 123 -0.88 -13.67 17.14
N TYR A 124 -0.35 -12.55 16.65
CA TYR A 124 -1.12 -11.44 16.10
C TYR A 124 -0.79 -11.21 14.64
N GLN A 125 -1.78 -11.22 13.76
CA GLN A 125 -1.64 -10.94 12.33
C GLN A 125 -2.05 -9.50 12.00
N CYS A 126 -1.14 -8.79 11.33
CA CYS A 126 -1.38 -7.46 10.81
C CYS A 126 -2.31 -7.49 9.58
N THR A 127 -3.47 -6.85 9.70
CA THR A 127 -4.48 -6.79 8.62
C THR A 127 -4.07 -5.97 7.39
N ILE A 128 -3.00 -5.15 7.48
CA ILE A 128 -2.54 -4.27 6.40
C ILE A 128 -1.29 -4.82 5.68
N THR A 129 -0.42 -5.55 6.38
CA THR A 129 0.88 -5.98 5.82
C THR A 129 1.10 -7.49 5.87
N GLY A 130 0.11 -8.28 6.29
CA GLY A 130 0.19 -9.74 6.41
C GLY A 130 1.07 -10.27 7.55
N LEU A 131 2.10 -9.51 7.95
CA LEU A 131 3.04 -9.84 9.04
C LEU A 131 2.34 -10.44 10.27
N ILE A 132 2.85 -11.58 10.73
CA ILE A 132 2.40 -12.23 11.96
C ILE A 132 3.50 -12.05 13.02
N PHE A 133 3.14 -11.57 14.20
CA PHE A 133 4.05 -11.37 15.33
C PHE A 133 3.69 -12.34 16.46
N GLU A 134 4.68 -13.07 16.97
CA GLU A 134 4.55 -13.93 18.15
C GLU A 134 5.22 -13.25 19.34
N VAL A 135 4.44 -12.93 20.37
CA VAL A 135 4.93 -12.20 21.56
C VAL A 135 4.59 -12.94 22.85
N THR A 136 5.50 -12.87 23.82
CA THR A 136 5.37 -13.51 25.14
C THR A 136 4.84 -12.57 26.22
N LYS A 137 4.70 -11.27 25.91
CA LYS A 137 4.18 -10.21 26.78
C LYS A 137 3.70 -9.05 25.90
N ALA A 138 2.97 -8.12 26.51
CA ALA A 138 2.66 -6.81 25.95
C ALA A 138 3.84 -6.19 25.17
N ALA A 139 3.62 -5.82 23.91
CA ALA A 139 4.65 -5.36 23.00
C ALA A 139 4.25 -4.07 22.29
N VAL A 140 5.23 -3.20 22.04
CA VAL A 140 5.05 -2.00 21.20
C VAL A 140 6.03 -2.08 20.05
N ILE A 141 5.49 -2.29 18.85
CA ILE A 141 6.23 -2.56 17.62
C ILE A 141 6.05 -1.37 16.67
N GLU A 142 7.15 -0.81 16.19
CA GLU A 142 7.19 0.14 15.07
C GLU A 142 7.90 -0.53 13.90
N TYR A 143 7.31 -0.50 12.71
CA TYR A 143 7.92 -1.10 11.53
C TYR A 143 7.62 -0.34 10.24
N SER A 144 8.38 -0.61 9.18
CA SER A 144 8.12 0.00 7.88
C SER A 144 8.54 -0.89 6.71
N LEU A 145 7.70 -0.91 5.68
CA LEU A 145 7.94 -1.63 4.43
C LEU A 145 9.03 -0.92 3.61
N LEU A 146 10.13 -1.61 3.34
CA LEU A 146 11.31 -1.10 2.64
C LEU A 146 11.30 -1.46 1.13
N SER A 147 12.37 -1.05 0.46
CA SER A 147 12.69 -1.34 -0.94
C SER A 147 13.85 -2.33 -1.01
N TRP A 148 13.70 -3.39 -1.81
CA TRP A 148 14.78 -4.35 -2.05
C TRP A 148 15.92 -3.77 -2.89
N THR A 149 15.67 -2.74 -3.70
CA THR A 149 16.69 -2.02 -4.48
C THR A 149 17.84 -1.49 -3.62
N LYS A 150 17.58 -1.11 -2.36
CA LYS A 150 18.62 -0.67 -1.42
C LYS A 150 19.62 -1.79 -1.06
N TYR A 151 19.21 -3.04 -1.19
CA TYR A 151 19.96 -4.24 -0.76
C TYR A 151 20.44 -5.09 -1.94
N ALA A 152 20.15 -4.70 -3.18
CA ALA A 152 20.45 -5.45 -4.40
C ALA A 152 21.91 -5.91 -4.52
N ALA A 153 22.88 -5.09 -4.09
CA ALA A 153 24.30 -5.44 -4.14
C ALA A 153 24.69 -6.66 -3.27
N TYR A 154 23.85 -7.03 -2.30
CA TYR A 154 24.04 -8.15 -1.38
C TYR A 154 23.22 -9.39 -1.77
N LEU A 155 22.27 -9.25 -2.70
CA LEU A 155 21.38 -10.30 -3.18
C LEU A 155 21.88 -10.78 -4.54
N LYS A 156 22.90 -11.64 -4.49
CA LYS A 156 23.50 -12.31 -5.65
C LYS A 156 23.01 -13.75 -5.73
N ASP A 157 23.19 -14.40 -6.88
CA ASP A 157 22.99 -15.85 -7.00
C ASP A 157 23.68 -16.61 -5.84
N PRO A 158 23.02 -17.61 -5.23
CA PRO A 158 21.75 -18.21 -5.65
C PRO A 158 20.50 -17.52 -5.05
N TRP A 159 20.59 -16.36 -4.39
CA TRP A 159 19.49 -15.82 -3.60
C TRP A 159 18.40 -15.11 -4.41
N ILE A 160 17.15 -15.55 -4.23
CA ILE A 160 15.95 -14.92 -4.83
C ILE A 160 15.08 -14.31 -3.73
N VAL A 161 14.53 -13.13 -3.99
CA VAL A 161 13.56 -12.44 -3.12
C VAL A 161 12.16 -13.01 -3.35
N VAL A 162 11.48 -13.40 -2.27
CA VAL A 162 10.17 -14.07 -2.37
C VAL A 162 9.04 -13.33 -1.67
N GLY A 163 9.32 -12.22 -1.00
CA GLY A 163 8.34 -11.41 -0.30
C GLY A 163 8.87 -10.03 0.09
N PRO A 164 8.10 -9.24 0.83
CA PRO A 164 8.49 -7.90 1.27
C PRO A 164 9.59 -7.87 2.35
N ILE A 165 10.38 -6.81 2.32
CA ILE A 165 11.41 -6.49 3.34
C ILE A 165 10.91 -5.39 4.29
N PHE A 166 11.13 -5.57 5.59
CA PHE A 166 10.70 -4.63 6.63
C PHE A 166 11.84 -4.23 7.56
N ASP A 167 11.91 -2.94 7.91
CA ASP A 167 12.62 -2.47 9.11
C ASP A 167 11.67 -2.64 10.30
N VAL A 168 11.99 -3.51 11.26
CA VAL A 168 11.15 -3.78 12.44
C VAL A 168 11.88 -3.35 13.71
N LYS A 169 11.18 -2.69 14.63
CA LYS A 169 11.69 -2.22 15.92
C LYS A 169 10.67 -2.53 17.01
N CYS A 170 11.15 -2.98 18.16
CA CYS A 170 10.34 -3.21 19.36
C CYS A 170 11.02 -2.53 20.54
N LYS A 171 10.25 -1.93 21.45
CA LYS A 171 10.79 -1.34 22.69
C LYS A 171 11.47 -2.37 23.60
N SER A 172 11.02 -3.62 23.54
CA SER A 172 11.54 -4.73 24.33
C SER A 172 11.75 -5.94 23.41
N PRO A 173 12.86 -5.98 22.63
CA PRO A 173 13.05 -7.00 21.58
C PRO A 173 12.91 -8.45 22.09
N SER A 174 13.29 -8.71 23.34
CA SER A 174 13.20 -10.02 23.98
C SER A 174 11.78 -10.57 24.18
N VAL A 175 10.73 -9.76 24.07
CA VAL A 175 9.34 -10.26 24.16
C VAL A 175 8.83 -10.80 22.82
N LEU A 176 9.43 -10.39 21.70
CA LEU A 176 9.04 -10.75 20.34
C LEU A 176 9.86 -11.97 19.90
N THR A 177 9.27 -13.17 19.98
CA THR A 177 9.99 -14.44 19.79
C THR A 177 10.11 -14.82 18.31
N SER A 178 9.09 -14.52 17.50
CA SER A 178 9.10 -14.77 16.07
C SER A 178 8.34 -13.71 15.27
N ILE A 179 8.72 -13.59 14.00
CA ILE A 179 7.99 -12.85 12.98
C ILE A 179 7.76 -13.80 11.82
N GLN A 180 6.54 -13.82 11.25
CA GLN A 180 6.27 -14.52 10.00
C GLN A 180 6.06 -13.50 8.87
N PHE A 181 6.82 -13.67 7.80
CA PHE A 181 6.82 -12.80 6.62
C PHE A 181 5.96 -13.41 5.51
N PRO A 182 5.00 -12.68 4.92
CA PRO A 182 4.27 -13.19 3.77
C PRO A 182 5.21 -13.40 2.57
N HIS A 183 4.92 -14.39 1.72
CA HIS A 183 5.62 -14.61 0.46
C HIS A 183 4.65 -14.66 -0.74
N ALA A 184 5.16 -14.31 -1.91
CA ALA A 184 4.43 -14.31 -3.17
C ALA A 184 4.43 -15.68 -3.88
N LEU A 185 5.31 -16.61 -3.49
CA LEU A 185 5.38 -17.95 -4.10
C LEU A 185 4.10 -18.76 -3.98
N CYS A 186 3.86 -19.65 -4.93
CA CYS A 186 2.98 -20.80 -4.79
C CYS A 186 3.84 -22.05 -4.64
N LEU A 187 3.87 -22.63 -3.43
CA LEU A 187 4.76 -23.76 -3.10
C LEU A 187 4.36 -25.10 -3.75
N ASN A 188 3.14 -25.19 -4.30
CA ASN A 188 2.63 -26.43 -4.90
C ASN A 188 2.76 -27.62 -3.92
N ASP A 189 2.93 -28.84 -4.43
CA ASP A 189 3.23 -30.03 -3.64
C ASP A 189 4.71 -30.10 -3.17
N HIS A 190 5.53 -29.08 -3.49
CA HIS A 190 6.97 -29.00 -3.15
C HIS A 190 7.23 -28.32 -1.80
N SER A 191 6.23 -28.18 -0.94
CA SER A 191 6.36 -27.48 0.33
C SER A 191 7.37 -28.10 1.29
N SER A 192 7.62 -29.41 1.19
CA SER A 192 8.64 -30.15 1.98
C SER A 192 10.07 -29.87 1.53
N ASP A 193 10.26 -29.62 0.24
CA ASP A 193 11.58 -29.58 -0.41
C ASP A 193 12.15 -28.15 -0.36
N MET A 194 11.29 -27.17 -0.10
CA MET A 194 11.60 -25.75 -0.13
C MET A 194 12.31 -25.28 1.14
N THR A 195 13.59 -24.93 1.02
CA THR A 195 14.35 -24.33 2.13
C THR A 195 14.28 -22.80 2.08
N PHE A 196 13.49 -22.21 2.98
CA PHE A 196 13.43 -20.76 3.15
C PHE A 196 14.53 -20.23 4.07
N ASN A 197 14.97 -19.01 3.77
CA ASN A 197 15.86 -18.22 4.62
C ASN A 197 15.28 -16.81 4.78
N VAL A 198 15.85 -16.04 5.70
CA VAL A 198 15.58 -14.62 5.89
C VAL A 198 16.88 -13.86 5.70
N PHE A 199 16.88 -12.96 4.71
CA PHE A 199 17.91 -11.95 4.57
C PHE A 199 17.79 -10.98 5.74
N HIS A 200 18.89 -10.76 6.46
CA HIS A 200 18.95 -9.94 7.67
C HIS A 200 20.12 -8.96 7.57
N PHE A 201 19.84 -7.66 7.53
CA PHE A 201 20.87 -6.62 7.37
C PHE A 201 21.32 -6.02 8.71
N LYS A 202 22.29 -6.67 9.35
CA LYS A 202 22.85 -6.29 10.65
C LYS A 202 23.93 -5.21 10.52
N SER A 203 24.42 -4.71 11.65
CA SER A 203 25.48 -3.69 11.71
C SER A 203 26.85 -4.19 11.23
N ASN A 204 27.10 -5.50 11.26
CA ASN A 204 28.29 -6.17 10.73
C ASN A 204 28.18 -6.56 9.24
N GLY A 205 26.97 -6.53 8.66
CA GLY A 205 26.74 -6.88 7.26
C GLY A 205 25.41 -7.61 7.02
N PRO A 206 25.15 -8.03 5.77
CA PRO A 206 24.06 -8.93 5.44
C PRO A 206 24.35 -10.36 5.91
N GLU A 207 23.36 -11.01 6.50
CA GLU A 207 23.38 -12.44 6.85
C GLU A 207 22.13 -13.12 6.27
N PHE A 208 22.23 -14.43 6.03
CA PHE A 208 21.12 -15.28 5.56
C PHE A 208 20.81 -16.29 6.66
N GLU A 209 19.74 -16.04 7.42
CA GLU A 209 19.35 -16.88 8.55
C GLU A 209 18.31 -17.90 8.11
N ARG A 210 18.42 -19.16 8.56
CA ARG A 210 17.40 -20.17 8.25
C ARG A 210 16.05 -19.78 8.83
N SER A 211 14.98 -20.05 8.08
CA SER A 211 13.63 -20.04 8.65
C SER A 211 13.53 -21.06 9.78
N ALA A 212 12.63 -20.80 10.72
CA ALA A 212 12.30 -21.74 11.78
C ALA A 212 11.17 -22.70 11.37
N ASP A 213 10.33 -22.26 10.43
CA ASP A 213 9.20 -23.00 9.85
C ASP A 213 8.67 -22.20 8.63
N HIS A 214 7.78 -22.79 7.81
CA HIS A 214 7.01 -22.06 6.81
C HIS A 214 5.64 -22.69 6.56
N SER A 215 4.68 -21.83 6.25
CA SER A 215 3.35 -22.22 5.76
C SER A 215 3.26 -22.05 4.25
N THR A 216 2.09 -22.32 3.67
CA THR A 216 1.77 -22.06 2.26
C THR A 216 1.80 -20.59 1.85
N THR A 217 1.92 -19.65 2.79
CA THR A 217 1.84 -18.20 2.55
C THR A 217 2.83 -17.35 3.35
N HIS A 218 3.45 -17.88 4.41
CA HIS A 218 4.32 -17.13 5.32
C HIS A 218 5.55 -17.94 5.75
N VAL A 219 6.71 -17.28 5.82
CA VAL A 219 7.97 -17.81 6.35
C VAL A 219 8.15 -17.38 7.80
N LYS A 220 8.25 -18.32 8.75
CA LYS A 220 8.46 -18.04 10.17
C LYS A 220 9.95 -17.92 10.48
N TRP A 221 10.34 -16.87 11.19
CA TRP A 221 11.71 -16.61 11.61
C TRP A 221 11.78 -16.25 13.08
N ARG A 222 12.72 -16.86 13.81
CA ARG A 222 12.98 -16.55 15.23
C ARG A 222 13.83 -15.29 15.30
N VAL A 223 13.40 -14.31 16.09
CA VAL A 223 14.08 -13.00 16.15
C VAL A 223 15.45 -13.16 16.80
N SER A 224 16.51 -12.99 16.01
CA SER A 224 17.90 -12.98 16.47
C SER A 224 18.35 -11.57 16.86
N SER A 225 17.97 -10.55 16.08
CA SER A 225 18.08 -9.13 16.39
C SER A 225 17.08 -8.34 15.53
N LEU A 226 16.84 -7.05 15.83
CA LEU A 226 15.86 -6.24 15.11
C LEU A 226 16.51 -5.22 14.19
N SER A 227 16.46 -5.50 12.88
CA SER A 227 16.96 -4.66 11.80
C SER A 227 16.20 -4.99 10.50
N PRO A 228 16.57 -4.47 9.30
CA PRO A 228 15.91 -4.82 8.05
C PRO A 228 15.96 -6.32 7.73
N VAL A 229 14.78 -6.94 7.58
CA VAL A 229 14.60 -8.38 7.37
C VAL A 229 13.55 -8.67 6.29
N GLY A 230 13.77 -9.71 5.47
CA GLY A 230 12.80 -10.16 4.46
C GLY A 230 13.07 -11.58 3.97
N PRO A 231 12.04 -12.32 3.51
CA PRO A 231 12.16 -13.72 3.14
C PRO A 231 12.85 -13.88 1.78
N VAL A 232 13.75 -14.85 1.71
CA VAL A 232 14.53 -15.23 0.53
C VAL A 232 14.67 -16.74 0.44
N ILE A 233 15.08 -17.21 -0.73
CA ILE A 233 15.28 -18.64 -1.03
C ILE A 233 16.58 -18.80 -1.82
N GLU A 234 17.11 -20.03 -1.86
CA GLU A 234 18.06 -20.40 -2.90
C GLU A 234 17.31 -20.71 -4.21
N LYS A 235 17.93 -20.41 -5.34
CA LYS A 235 17.38 -20.56 -6.68
C LYS A 235 17.10 -22.03 -6.99
N TYR A 236 15.84 -22.31 -7.30
CA TYR A 236 15.34 -23.57 -7.84
C TYR A 236 14.62 -23.31 -9.16
N ASP A 237 14.22 -24.35 -9.87
CA ASP A 237 13.48 -24.25 -11.13
C ASP A 237 12.40 -25.34 -11.18
N PRO A 238 11.12 -25.02 -11.48
CA PRO A 238 10.56 -23.70 -11.77
C PRO A 238 10.13 -22.90 -10.53
N VAL A 239 10.45 -21.61 -10.48
CA VAL A 239 9.92 -20.68 -9.46
C VAL A 239 8.60 -20.07 -9.92
N CYS A 240 7.52 -20.33 -9.18
CA CYS A 240 6.16 -19.90 -9.51
C CYS A 240 5.59 -18.93 -8.46
N TYR A 241 5.05 -17.80 -8.94
CA TYR A 241 4.52 -16.71 -8.15
C TYR A 241 3.01 -16.53 -8.34
N HIS A 242 2.31 -16.19 -7.26
CA HIS A 242 1.02 -15.52 -7.35
C HIS A 242 1.25 -14.14 -7.96
N GLY A 243 0.78 -13.95 -9.21
CA GLY A 243 1.01 -12.72 -9.96
C GLY A 243 0.02 -11.61 -9.64
N VAL A 244 0.46 -10.37 -9.89
CA VAL A 244 -0.38 -9.16 -9.93
C VAL A 244 -0.06 -8.35 -11.18
N VAL A 245 -1.07 -7.67 -11.72
CA VAL A 245 -0.92 -6.68 -12.79
C VAL A 245 -1.29 -5.31 -12.21
N ILE A 246 -0.31 -4.40 -12.17
CA ILE A 246 -0.46 -3.06 -11.60
C ILE A 246 -0.65 -2.07 -12.74
N LEU A 247 -1.80 -1.39 -12.74
CA LEU A 247 -2.22 -0.50 -13.82
C LEU A 247 -2.16 0.96 -13.37
N TYR A 248 -1.57 1.81 -14.21
CA TYR A 248 -1.63 3.25 -14.06
C TYR A 248 -2.03 3.92 -15.37
N LYS A 249 -3.12 4.70 -15.38
CA LYS A 249 -3.40 5.62 -16.50
C LYS A 249 -2.50 6.85 -16.38
N VAL A 250 -1.79 7.21 -17.44
CA VAL A 250 -1.15 8.53 -17.60
C VAL A 250 -2.25 9.57 -17.84
N VAL A 251 -2.20 10.69 -17.11
CA VAL A 251 -3.11 11.81 -17.33
C VAL A 251 -2.41 12.90 -18.11
N ASN A 252 -2.99 13.20 -19.27
CA ASN A 252 -2.62 14.27 -20.18
C ASN A 252 -3.92 14.90 -20.73
N ASP A 253 -3.81 15.98 -21.50
CA ASP A 253 -4.95 16.69 -22.10
C ASP A 253 -5.36 16.11 -23.47
N HIS A 254 -4.81 14.95 -23.86
CA HIS A 254 -5.10 14.31 -25.14
C HIS A 254 -6.31 13.36 -25.00
N PRO A 255 -7.17 13.22 -26.02
CA PRO A 255 -8.31 12.29 -25.95
C PRO A 255 -7.90 10.81 -25.91
N SER A 256 -6.67 10.47 -26.30
CA SER A 256 -6.19 9.08 -26.26
C SER A 256 -5.91 8.60 -24.84
N LEU A 257 -5.96 7.29 -24.65
CA LEU A 257 -5.62 6.64 -23.38
C LEU A 257 -4.19 6.10 -23.45
N LYS A 258 -3.38 6.44 -22.46
CA LYS A 258 -2.05 5.85 -22.26
C LYS A 258 -1.98 5.21 -20.87
N PHE A 259 -1.56 3.96 -20.81
CA PHE A 259 -1.39 3.21 -19.57
C PHE A 259 0.04 2.69 -19.43
N HIS A 260 0.52 2.61 -18.20
CA HIS A 260 1.70 1.84 -17.82
C HIS A 260 1.22 0.60 -17.06
N VAL A 261 1.60 -0.57 -17.53
CA VAL A 261 1.14 -1.87 -17.01
C VAL A 261 2.34 -2.68 -16.52
N TYR A 262 2.45 -2.82 -15.20
CA TYR A 262 3.53 -3.57 -14.56
C TYR A 262 3.05 -4.99 -14.25
N VAL A 263 3.86 -6.00 -14.56
CA VAL A 263 3.62 -7.41 -14.20
C VAL A 263 4.61 -7.79 -13.11
N ALA A 264 4.14 -8.38 -12.02
CA ALA A 264 4.98 -8.70 -10.87
C ALA A 264 4.45 -9.90 -10.06
N GLY A 265 5.31 -10.51 -9.25
CA GLY A 265 4.83 -11.30 -8.11
C GLY A 265 4.11 -10.40 -7.09
N ASN A 266 3.20 -10.97 -6.29
CA ASN A 266 2.43 -10.28 -5.25
C ASN A 266 3.29 -9.85 -4.04
N ASN A 267 4.29 -9.01 -4.28
CA ASN A 267 5.26 -8.52 -3.30
C ASN A 267 5.01 -7.04 -3.01
N SER A 268 4.58 -6.71 -1.79
CA SER A 268 4.26 -5.31 -1.42
C SER A 268 5.46 -4.37 -1.48
N SER A 269 6.70 -4.86 -1.31
CA SER A 269 7.91 -4.03 -1.52
C SER A 269 8.01 -3.58 -2.98
N PHE A 270 7.79 -4.49 -3.95
CA PHE A 270 7.79 -4.16 -5.37
C PHE A 270 6.66 -3.18 -5.72
N ILE A 271 5.43 -3.47 -5.29
CA ILE A 271 4.24 -2.64 -5.56
C ILE A 271 4.45 -1.22 -5.01
N LYS A 272 5.03 -1.09 -3.81
CA LYS A 272 5.39 0.20 -3.19
C LYS A 272 6.48 0.94 -3.97
N ASP A 273 7.45 0.23 -4.55
CA ASP A 273 8.52 0.85 -5.33
C ASP A 273 8.03 1.34 -6.70
N VAL A 274 7.18 0.58 -7.40
CA VAL A 274 6.45 1.09 -8.59
C VAL A 274 5.69 2.37 -8.22
N SER A 275 4.94 2.35 -7.11
CA SER A 275 4.16 3.50 -6.64
C SER A 275 5.05 4.74 -6.37
N LYS A 276 6.24 4.56 -5.79
CA LYS A 276 7.22 5.66 -5.59
C LYS A 276 7.79 6.18 -6.91
N THR A 277 8.07 5.31 -7.87
CA THR A 277 8.59 5.70 -9.19
C THR A 277 7.57 6.54 -9.94
N ILE A 278 6.30 6.11 -9.92
CA ILE A 278 5.16 6.87 -10.44
C ILE A 278 5.02 8.23 -9.75
N GLN A 279 5.07 8.29 -8.40
CA GLN A 279 4.99 9.54 -7.63
C GLN A 279 6.15 10.54 -7.87
N ARG A 280 7.28 10.09 -8.40
CA ARG A 280 8.45 10.93 -8.73
C ARG A 280 8.49 11.39 -10.19
N SER A 281 7.62 10.83 -11.03
CA SER A 281 7.51 11.22 -12.43
C SER A 281 6.96 12.65 -12.56
N SER A 282 7.30 13.32 -13.65
CA SER A 282 6.67 14.59 -14.05
C SER A 282 5.21 14.43 -14.48
N ASN A 283 4.82 13.22 -14.88
CA ASN A 283 3.47 12.93 -15.36
C ASN A 283 2.54 12.68 -14.17
N ARG A 284 1.28 13.11 -14.30
CA ARG A 284 0.23 12.73 -13.36
C ARG A 284 -0.32 11.35 -13.72
N PHE A 285 -0.60 10.51 -12.73
CA PHE A 285 -1.15 9.17 -12.95
C PHE A 285 -2.39 8.92 -12.09
N ILE A 286 -3.21 7.95 -12.51
CA ILE A 286 -4.32 7.37 -11.75
C ILE A 286 -4.06 5.87 -11.64
N LYS A 287 -3.92 5.35 -10.43
CA LYS A 287 -3.81 3.90 -10.18
C LYS A 287 -5.17 3.25 -10.42
N ILE A 288 -5.19 2.13 -11.14
CA ILE A 288 -6.40 1.34 -11.40
C ILE A 288 -6.26 0.02 -10.66
N GLU A 289 -7.13 -0.23 -9.68
CA GLU A 289 -7.15 -1.51 -8.97
C GLU A 289 -7.88 -2.56 -9.81
N LYS A 290 -7.27 -3.74 -9.96
CA LYS A 290 -7.89 -4.93 -10.58
C LYS A 290 -7.50 -6.19 -9.80
N PRO A 291 -8.25 -7.30 -9.96
CA PRO A 291 -7.90 -8.58 -9.34
C PRO A 291 -6.50 -9.07 -9.71
N PRO A 292 -5.88 -9.93 -8.88
CA PRO A 292 -4.59 -10.58 -9.16
C PRO A 292 -4.70 -11.55 -10.36
N CYS A 293 -3.57 -12.12 -10.78
CA CYS A 293 -3.55 -13.18 -11.79
C CYS A 293 -4.36 -14.40 -11.35
N GLN A 294 -5.06 -15.02 -12.29
CA GLN A 294 -5.86 -16.24 -12.08
C GLN A 294 -4.98 -17.50 -12.16
N LYS A 295 -3.85 -17.40 -12.89
CA LYS A 295 -2.80 -18.42 -12.96
C LYS A 295 -1.48 -17.87 -12.42
N LEU A 296 -0.53 -18.76 -12.17
CA LEU A 296 0.79 -18.43 -11.66
C LEU A 296 1.66 -17.79 -12.75
N LEU A 297 2.54 -16.89 -12.33
CA LEU A 297 3.64 -16.38 -13.16
C LEU A 297 4.89 -17.21 -12.87
N GLN A 298 5.57 -17.70 -13.90
CA GLN A 298 6.77 -18.53 -13.78
C GLN A 298 7.99 -17.74 -14.25
N VAL A 299 9.07 -17.77 -13.46
CA VAL A 299 10.32 -17.10 -13.83
C VAL A 299 10.91 -17.71 -15.10
N GLY A 300 11.42 -16.87 -15.99
CA GLY A 300 12.00 -17.27 -17.29
C GLY A 300 10.99 -17.47 -18.42
N LYS A 301 9.68 -17.49 -18.13
CA LYS A 301 8.65 -17.53 -19.17
C LYS A 301 8.39 -16.15 -19.78
N LYS A 302 8.06 -16.13 -21.07
CA LYS A 302 7.63 -14.91 -21.78
C LYS A 302 6.12 -14.73 -21.70
N TYR A 303 5.72 -13.48 -21.47
CA TYR A 303 4.33 -13.08 -21.42
C TYR A 303 4.05 -11.96 -22.41
N LYS A 304 2.92 -12.07 -23.11
CA LYS A 304 2.38 -11.08 -24.05
C LYS A 304 1.19 -10.36 -23.43
N LEU A 305 1.16 -9.04 -23.53
CA LEU A 305 -0.03 -8.26 -23.19
C LEU A 305 -0.83 -8.00 -24.48
N THR A 306 -2.12 -8.30 -24.43
CA THR A 306 -3.05 -8.14 -25.57
C THR A 306 -4.24 -7.28 -25.18
N SER A 307 -4.88 -6.68 -26.19
CA SER A 307 -5.91 -5.66 -26.04
C SER A 307 -7.10 -5.87 -26.97
N VAL A 308 -8.32 -5.63 -26.49
CA VAL A 308 -9.53 -5.51 -27.33
C VAL A 308 -10.32 -4.25 -26.88
N PRO A 309 -10.52 -3.22 -27.73
CA PRO A 309 -9.99 -3.08 -29.10
C PRO A 309 -8.46 -3.08 -29.15
N GLU A 310 -7.93 -3.30 -30.35
CA GLU A 310 -6.49 -3.31 -30.59
C GLU A 310 -5.86 -1.96 -30.21
N ALA A 311 -4.85 -2.02 -29.34
CA ALA A 311 -4.07 -0.89 -28.86
C ALA A 311 -2.61 -1.11 -29.25
N ASP A 312 -1.85 -0.03 -29.39
CA ASP A 312 -0.40 -0.10 -29.54
C ASP A 312 0.22 -0.48 -28.19
N ILE A 313 1.04 -1.55 -28.16
CA ILE A 313 1.61 -2.13 -26.94
C ILE A 313 3.11 -2.34 -27.15
N ASN A 314 3.91 -1.70 -26.28
CA ASN A 314 5.37 -1.78 -26.33
C ASN A 314 5.97 -2.02 -24.93
N PRO A 315 6.87 -3.03 -24.74
CA PRO A 315 7.26 -4.04 -25.74
C PRO A 315 6.09 -4.98 -26.07
N GLU A 316 6.15 -5.72 -27.18
CA GLU A 316 5.12 -6.73 -27.48
C GLU A 316 5.09 -7.86 -26.45
N GLU A 317 6.27 -8.29 -26.00
CA GLU A 317 6.48 -9.43 -25.10
C GLU A 317 7.56 -9.10 -24.06
N MET A 318 7.46 -9.72 -22.89
CA MET A 318 8.43 -9.54 -21.81
C MET A 318 8.64 -10.85 -21.05
N GLU A 319 9.90 -11.18 -20.74
CA GLU A 319 10.23 -12.29 -19.85
C GLU A 319 9.89 -11.92 -18.40
N PHE A 320 9.21 -12.82 -17.68
CA PHE A 320 8.93 -12.62 -16.26
C PHE A 320 10.16 -12.99 -15.42
N VAL A 321 10.69 -11.98 -14.73
CA VAL A 321 11.79 -12.09 -13.78
C VAL A 321 11.42 -11.36 -12.49
N ASP A 322 12.08 -11.69 -11.37
CA ASP A 322 11.89 -10.94 -10.14
C ASP A 322 12.63 -9.60 -10.19
N ASP A 323 11.96 -8.59 -10.74
CA ASP A 323 12.44 -7.20 -10.76
C ASP A 323 12.52 -6.56 -9.35
N SER A 324 12.26 -7.27 -8.24
CA SER A 324 12.26 -6.69 -6.87
C SER A 324 13.52 -5.89 -6.54
N THR A 325 14.70 -6.37 -6.95
CA THR A 325 16.00 -5.72 -6.70
C THR A 325 16.32 -4.58 -7.68
N LEU A 326 15.72 -4.53 -8.87
CA LEU A 326 16.04 -3.51 -9.88
C LEU A 326 15.60 -2.10 -9.45
N ALA A 327 16.32 -1.08 -9.88
CA ALA A 327 15.96 0.32 -9.60
C ALA A 327 14.88 0.85 -10.56
N GLN A 328 15.00 0.49 -11.84
CA GLN A 328 13.97 0.70 -12.85
C GLN A 328 13.14 -0.58 -12.96
N LYS A 329 11.82 -0.47 -12.95
CA LYS A 329 10.90 -1.61 -13.10
C LYS A 329 10.39 -1.64 -14.52
N HIS A 330 10.39 -2.81 -15.16
CA HIS A 330 9.87 -2.95 -16.52
C HIS A 330 8.33 -2.86 -16.54
N PHE A 331 7.77 -2.38 -17.66
CA PHE A 331 6.33 -2.24 -17.86
C PHE A 331 5.99 -2.26 -19.35
N PHE A 332 4.75 -2.66 -19.65
CA PHE A 332 4.15 -2.43 -20.95
C PHE A 332 3.57 -1.02 -21.00
N GLU A 333 3.98 -0.23 -21.97
CA GLU A 333 3.26 0.96 -22.40
C GLU A 333 2.11 0.51 -23.31
N VAL A 334 0.89 0.92 -22.98
CA VAL A 334 -0.32 0.67 -23.79
C VAL A 334 -0.90 2.00 -24.23
N TYR A 335 -1.03 2.21 -25.54
CA TYR A 335 -1.59 3.40 -26.15
C TYR A 335 -2.83 3.04 -26.99
N LEU A 336 -3.97 3.65 -26.65
CA LEU A 336 -5.21 3.51 -27.39
C LEU A 336 -5.66 4.89 -27.87
N GLU A 337 -5.72 5.08 -29.19
CA GLU A 337 -6.00 6.37 -29.83
C GLU A 337 -7.39 6.94 -29.43
N GLN A 338 -8.39 6.07 -29.30
CA GLN A 338 -9.76 6.44 -28.94
C GLN A 338 -10.07 6.09 -27.48
N PRO A 339 -10.74 6.97 -26.69
CA PRO A 339 -11.06 6.70 -25.29
C PRO A 339 -12.28 5.79 -25.12
N THR A 340 -12.15 4.53 -25.51
CA THR A 340 -13.20 3.51 -25.41
C THR A 340 -12.93 2.51 -24.27
N GLU A 341 -13.90 1.64 -23.97
CA GLU A 341 -13.67 0.52 -23.05
C GLU A 341 -12.65 -0.45 -23.64
N LEU A 342 -11.70 -0.90 -22.80
CA LEU A 342 -10.54 -1.70 -23.21
C LEU A 342 -10.46 -2.97 -22.38
N VAL A 343 -10.32 -4.14 -22.99
CA VAL A 343 -10.05 -5.39 -22.31
C VAL A 343 -8.58 -5.73 -22.49
N LEU A 344 -7.83 -5.76 -21.39
CA LEU A 344 -6.45 -6.24 -21.39
C LEU A 344 -6.40 -7.71 -20.95
N SER A 345 -5.58 -8.51 -21.64
CA SER A 345 -5.32 -9.91 -21.28
C SER A 345 -3.81 -10.18 -21.32
N LEU A 346 -3.26 -10.71 -20.22
CA LEU A 346 -1.88 -11.17 -20.13
C LEU A 346 -1.86 -12.68 -20.41
N MET A 347 -0.98 -13.11 -21.31
CA MET A 347 -0.93 -14.47 -21.86
C MET A 347 0.50 -15.02 -21.78
N ASP A 348 0.64 -16.29 -21.40
CA ASP A 348 1.91 -17.04 -21.54
C ASP A 348 2.10 -17.40 -23.02
N VAL A 349 3.23 -16.98 -23.61
CA VAL A 349 3.51 -17.14 -25.04
C VAL A 349 3.70 -18.60 -25.44
N GLU A 350 4.21 -19.45 -24.54
CA GLU A 350 4.49 -20.86 -24.88
C GLU A 350 3.25 -21.74 -24.83
N SER A 351 2.32 -21.43 -23.94
CA SER A 351 1.10 -22.22 -23.71
C SER A 351 -0.17 -21.60 -24.31
N GLU A 352 -0.07 -20.37 -24.82
CA GLU A 352 -1.21 -19.54 -25.29
C GLU A 352 -2.29 -19.35 -24.19
N GLU A 353 -1.95 -19.60 -22.92
CA GLU A 353 -2.89 -19.50 -21.82
C GLU A 353 -2.97 -18.08 -21.26
N THR A 354 -4.20 -17.55 -21.18
CA THR A 354 -4.46 -16.29 -20.46
C THR A 354 -4.27 -16.49 -18.96
N VAL A 355 -3.31 -15.79 -18.36
CA VAL A 355 -3.01 -15.84 -16.91
C VAL A 355 -3.71 -14.73 -16.11
N TRP A 356 -4.06 -13.63 -16.77
CA TRP A 356 -4.83 -12.52 -16.19
C TRP A 356 -5.64 -11.82 -17.27
N LYS A 357 -6.84 -11.33 -16.91
CA LYS A 357 -7.72 -10.59 -17.82
C LYS A 357 -8.56 -9.58 -17.05
N ALA A 358 -8.62 -8.34 -17.52
CA ALA A 358 -9.48 -7.32 -16.94
C ALA A 358 -10.09 -6.41 -18.01
N LYS A 359 -11.37 -6.07 -17.81
CA LYS A 359 -12.02 -4.97 -18.52
C LYS A 359 -11.75 -3.66 -17.79
N LEU A 360 -11.22 -2.70 -18.53
CA LEU A 360 -11.03 -1.31 -18.18
C LEU A 360 -12.20 -0.50 -18.79
N ARG A 361 -12.88 0.29 -17.96
CA ARG A 361 -14.03 1.14 -18.31
C ARG A 361 -13.75 2.58 -17.92
N GLU A 362 -14.46 3.54 -18.50
CA GLU A 362 -14.28 4.97 -18.22
C GLU A 362 -14.20 5.31 -16.72
N CYS A 363 -15.09 4.72 -15.92
CA CYS A 363 -15.15 4.90 -14.46
C CYS A 363 -13.92 4.39 -13.69
N ASP A 364 -13.09 3.53 -14.28
CA ASP A 364 -11.84 3.05 -13.67
C ASP A 364 -10.74 4.13 -13.67
N TRP A 365 -10.83 5.13 -14.54
CA TRP A 365 -9.83 6.20 -14.67
C TRP A 365 -10.40 7.62 -14.69
N ILE A 366 -11.72 7.77 -14.61
CA ILE A 366 -12.37 9.04 -14.29
C ILE A 366 -12.54 9.12 -12.78
N LEU A 367 -11.83 10.07 -12.16
CA LEU A 367 -12.12 10.51 -10.80
C LEU A 367 -13.46 11.25 -10.80
N HIS A 368 -14.55 10.51 -10.63
CA HIS A 368 -15.85 11.11 -10.38
C HIS A 368 -15.84 11.82 -9.02
N ASN A 369 -15.93 13.16 -9.04
CA ASN A 369 -16.46 13.90 -7.89
C ASN A 369 -17.90 13.39 -7.64
N GLN A 370 -18.11 12.56 -6.61
CA GLN A 370 -19.38 11.86 -6.36
C GLN A 370 -20.52 12.76 -5.84
N ASN A 371 -20.57 14.05 -6.23
CA ASN A 371 -21.53 15.02 -5.70
C ASN A 371 -22.52 15.60 -6.73
N ASN A 372 -22.60 15.03 -7.94
CA ASN A 372 -23.53 15.47 -8.99
C ASN A 372 -24.92 14.79 -8.97
N ASN A 373 -25.28 14.10 -7.89
CA ASN A 373 -26.64 13.58 -7.66
C ASN A 373 -27.57 14.60 -6.96
N LYS A 374 -27.58 15.86 -7.43
CA LYS A 374 -28.69 16.79 -7.14
C LYS A 374 -29.79 16.63 -8.18
N GLN A 375 -30.73 15.76 -7.82
CA GLN A 375 -32.10 15.59 -8.36
C GLN A 375 -32.53 16.60 -9.44
N LYS A 376 -32.94 16.07 -10.60
CA LYS A 376 -33.95 16.70 -11.45
C LYS A 376 -35.21 16.97 -10.62
N ARG A 377 -35.36 18.16 -10.04
CA ARG A 377 -36.65 18.58 -9.47
C ARG A 377 -37.56 19.00 -10.60
N SER A 378 -38.57 18.15 -10.80
CA SER A 378 -39.73 18.31 -11.67
C SER A 378 -40.21 19.77 -11.77
N THR A 379 -40.39 20.23 -13.00
CA THR A 379 -41.29 21.34 -13.31
C THR A 379 -42.72 20.92 -12.96
N ASN A 380 -43.33 21.59 -11.97
CA ASN A 380 -44.72 22.06 -11.95
C ASN A 380 -45.22 22.31 -10.52
N SER A 381 -45.34 23.58 -10.13
CA SER A 381 -46.56 24.03 -9.44
C SER A 381 -46.83 25.49 -9.74
N THR A 382 -48.02 25.77 -10.24
CA THR A 382 -48.45 27.07 -10.72
C THR A 382 -48.96 27.93 -9.56
N ARG A 383 -48.47 29.16 -9.38
CA ARG A 383 -49.28 30.25 -8.82
C ARG A 383 -48.84 31.60 -9.40
N ARG A 384 -49.80 32.51 -9.48
CA ARG A 384 -49.88 33.58 -10.49
C ARG A 384 -49.98 34.94 -9.78
N ARG A 385 -49.49 36.02 -10.44
CA ARG A 385 -49.49 37.45 -10.02
C ARG A 385 -48.34 37.82 -9.06
N LYS A 386 -47.71 39.00 -9.17
CA LYS A 386 -47.93 40.14 -10.10
C LYS A 386 -46.61 40.92 -10.31
N SER A 387 -46.63 41.79 -11.33
CA SER A 387 -45.67 42.84 -11.74
C SER A 387 -45.00 43.61 -10.58
N SER A 388 -43.86 44.31 -10.73
CA SER A 388 -43.24 44.96 -11.91
C SER A 388 -41.83 45.51 -11.58
N THR A 389 -40.97 45.76 -12.60
CA THR A 389 -39.87 46.79 -12.65
C THR A 389 -38.80 46.82 -11.54
N SER A 390 -37.52 47.16 -11.76
CA SER A 390 -36.76 47.61 -12.94
C SER A 390 -35.25 47.43 -12.69
N LEU A 391 -34.44 47.67 -13.72
CA LEU A 391 -32.97 47.71 -13.69
C LEU A 391 -32.40 48.77 -12.72
N SER A 392 -31.24 48.49 -12.10
CA SER A 392 -30.06 49.37 -12.15
C SER A 392 -28.82 48.67 -11.59
N GLU A 393 -27.64 49.12 -12.01
CA GLU A 393 -26.32 48.56 -11.68
C GLU A 393 -25.65 49.30 -10.48
N ASP A 394 -24.55 48.69 -10.01
CA ASP A 394 -23.35 49.33 -9.43
C ASP A 394 -23.23 49.88 -7.97
N GLU A 395 -21.96 49.84 -7.55
CA GLU A 395 -21.24 50.50 -6.43
C GLU A 395 -21.43 50.08 -4.95
N LEU A 396 -20.56 49.16 -4.53
CA LEU A 396 -19.47 49.36 -3.54
C LEU A 396 -19.73 50.08 -2.18
N CYS A 397 -19.45 49.31 -1.11
CA CYS A 397 -18.65 49.68 0.07
C CYS A 397 -19.22 50.52 1.25
N ASN A 398 -19.13 49.88 2.42
CA ASN A 398 -18.72 50.43 3.74
C ASN A 398 -19.62 51.44 4.49
N LYS A 399 -20.30 50.95 5.54
CA LYS A 399 -20.27 51.61 6.87
C LYS A 399 -20.64 50.67 8.03
N ARG A 400 -20.13 51.00 9.23
CA ARG A 400 -20.19 50.21 10.47
C ARG A 400 -20.88 51.04 11.57
N LEU A 401 -21.45 50.37 12.58
CA LEU A 401 -22.05 50.92 13.81
C LEU A 401 -23.45 51.53 13.60
N LYS A 402 -24.42 51.46 14.54
CA LYS A 402 -24.39 51.00 15.95
C LYS A 402 -25.79 50.49 16.38
N ALA A 403 -25.86 49.69 17.45
CA ALA A 403 -27.10 49.08 17.96
C ALA A 403 -28.00 50.03 18.78
N ILE A 404 -29.27 49.65 18.97
CA ILE A 404 -29.93 49.45 20.29
C ILE A 404 -31.27 48.68 20.13
N ASN A 405 -31.30 47.51 20.76
CA ASN A 405 -32.37 46.77 21.43
C ASN A 405 -33.86 46.89 20.99
N ALA A 406 -34.44 45.73 20.65
CA ALA A 406 -35.74 45.30 21.18
C ALA A 406 -35.71 43.77 21.44
N SER A 407 -36.32 43.35 22.55
CA SER A 407 -36.31 41.96 23.05
C SER A 407 -37.22 41.04 22.24
N ASP A 408 -36.75 39.83 21.94
CA ASP A 408 -37.56 38.62 22.22
C ASP A 408 -36.66 37.41 22.54
N GLY A 409 -37.16 36.49 23.36
CA GLY A 409 -36.39 35.42 23.99
C GLY A 409 -36.33 34.15 23.16
N THR A 410 -35.22 33.93 22.45
CA THR A 410 -34.77 32.59 22.04
C THR A 410 -33.25 32.58 22.07
N LYS A 411 -32.63 31.58 22.72
CA LYS A 411 -31.16 31.46 22.82
C LYS A 411 -30.56 31.02 21.48
N ALA A 412 -30.48 31.94 20.53
CA ALA A 412 -29.71 31.78 19.31
C ALA A 412 -28.21 31.89 19.67
N SER A 413 -27.46 30.80 19.48
CA SER A 413 -25.99 30.86 19.51
C SER A 413 -25.50 31.86 18.47
N ALA A 414 -24.62 32.77 18.85
CA ALA A 414 -24.21 33.87 17.98
C ALA A 414 -23.50 33.36 16.71
N VAL A 415 -23.89 33.93 15.56
CA VAL A 415 -23.23 33.71 14.28
C VAL A 415 -21.83 34.32 14.31
N LEU A 416 -20.83 33.61 13.78
CA LEU A 416 -19.43 34.03 13.84
C LEU A 416 -19.18 35.34 13.08
N THR A 417 -18.69 36.35 13.78
CA THR A 417 -18.32 37.65 13.20
C THR A 417 -17.09 37.52 12.31
N ASP A 418 -16.99 38.39 11.30
CA ASP A 418 -15.81 38.47 10.41
C ASP A 418 -14.49 38.62 11.18
N GLN A 419 -14.50 39.29 12.34
CA GLN A 419 -13.33 39.43 13.19
C GLN A 419 -12.92 38.09 13.84
N GLN A 420 -13.88 37.26 14.27
CA GLN A 420 -13.61 35.91 14.77
C GLN A 420 -13.11 34.99 13.64
N LEU A 421 -13.72 35.06 12.46
CA LEU A 421 -13.26 34.29 11.28
C LEU A 421 -11.82 34.66 10.89
N MET A 422 -11.46 35.96 10.93
CA MET A 422 -10.11 36.42 10.64
C MET A 422 -9.08 35.97 11.69
N ILE A 423 -9.48 35.83 12.97
CA ILE A 423 -8.62 35.27 14.03
C ILE A 423 -8.37 33.79 13.76
N LEU A 424 -9.40 33.02 13.41
CA LEU A 424 -9.29 31.60 13.05
C LEU A 424 -8.40 31.42 11.81
N ALA A 425 -8.65 32.20 10.75
CA ALA A 425 -7.89 32.17 9.50
C ALA A 425 -6.37 32.34 9.71
N LYS A 426 -5.95 33.24 10.61
CA LYS A 426 -4.53 33.45 10.95
C LYS A 426 -3.88 32.24 11.65
N LYS A 427 -4.66 31.34 12.24
CA LYS A 427 -4.21 30.13 12.95
C LYS A 427 -4.41 28.84 12.17
N MET A 428 -5.18 28.86 11.08
CA MET A 428 -5.32 27.74 10.16
C MET A 428 -4.03 27.51 9.34
N GLY A 429 -3.67 26.23 9.17
CA GLY A 429 -2.48 25.80 8.46
C GLY A 429 -2.59 25.88 6.93
N LYS A 430 -1.63 25.23 6.24
CA LYS A 430 -1.65 25.07 4.78
C LYS A 430 -2.75 24.12 4.28
N ASN A 431 -3.34 23.33 5.17
CA ASN A 431 -4.44 22.40 4.91
C ASN A 431 -5.83 23.08 4.80
N TRP A 432 -5.91 24.41 4.77
CA TRP A 432 -7.19 25.12 4.70
C TRP A 432 -8.07 24.75 3.49
N LYS A 433 -7.48 24.35 2.36
CA LYS A 433 -8.21 23.84 1.19
C LYS A 433 -8.89 22.50 1.47
N VAL A 434 -8.17 21.58 2.12
CA VAL A 434 -8.67 20.27 2.56
C VAL A 434 -9.81 20.48 3.57
N ILE A 435 -9.61 21.36 4.56
CA ILE A 435 -10.65 21.72 5.52
C ILE A 435 -11.90 22.31 4.82
N GLY A 436 -11.72 23.21 3.85
CA GLY A 436 -12.83 23.81 3.11
C GLY A 436 -13.69 22.76 2.40
N ILE A 437 -13.06 21.76 1.78
CA ILE A 437 -13.74 20.72 1.01
C ILE A 437 -14.30 19.61 1.92
N GLU A 438 -13.48 19.04 2.81
CA GLU A 438 -13.81 17.85 3.60
C GLU A 438 -14.60 18.17 4.88
N CYS A 439 -14.28 19.26 5.56
CA CYS A 439 -14.96 19.63 6.82
C CYS A 439 -16.15 20.58 6.59
N LEU A 440 -16.00 21.53 5.66
CA LEU A 440 -16.95 22.62 5.45
C LEU A 440 -17.82 22.48 4.19
N SER A 441 -17.68 21.35 3.47
CA SER A 441 -18.49 21.00 2.30
C SER A 441 -18.52 22.03 1.16
N LEU A 442 -17.48 22.88 1.05
CA LEU A 442 -17.34 23.85 -0.04
C LEU A 442 -16.89 23.17 -1.32
N SER A 443 -17.30 23.71 -2.47
CA SER A 443 -16.93 23.13 -3.77
C SER A 443 -15.46 23.38 -4.12
N ILE A 444 -14.89 22.57 -5.01
CA ILE A 444 -13.51 22.77 -5.48
C ILE A 444 -13.41 24.08 -6.28
N GLU A 445 -14.43 24.37 -7.09
CA GLU A 445 -14.58 25.61 -7.85
C GLU A 445 -14.65 26.82 -6.91
N ASP A 446 -15.30 26.69 -5.75
CA ASP A 446 -15.36 27.73 -4.73
C ASP A 446 -13.99 28.05 -4.14
N ILE A 447 -13.19 27.03 -3.84
CA ILE A 447 -11.81 27.19 -3.35
C ILE A 447 -10.90 27.80 -4.43
N GLN A 448 -11.04 27.37 -5.68
CA GLN A 448 -10.31 27.93 -6.82
C GLN A 448 -10.68 29.40 -7.09
N GLN A 449 -11.96 29.76 -7.00
CA GLN A 449 -12.41 31.15 -7.14
C GLN A 449 -11.94 32.05 -6.00
N ILE A 450 -11.78 31.52 -4.78
CA ILE A 450 -11.20 32.27 -3.66
C ILE A 450 -9.70 32.50 -3.90
N GLU A 451 -8.98 31.49 -4.34
CA GLU A 451 -7.55 31.59 -4.67
C GLU A 451 -7.27 32.51 -5.87
N ALA A 452 -8.15 32.56 -6.86
CA ALA A 452 -7.99 33.40 -8.06
C ALA A 452 -8.38 34.88 -7.88
N LYS A 453 -8.93 35.28 -6.72
CA LYS A 453 -9.50 36.64 -6.50
C LYS A 453 -8.71 37.53 -5.55
N GLU A 454 -7.81 36.98 -4.77
CA GLU A 454 -7.04 37.68 -3.74
C GLU A 454 -5.56 37.29 -3.86
N GLU A 455 -4.68 37.89 -3.05
CA GLU A 455 -3.25 37.51 -2.97
C GLU A 455 -2.78 37.15 -1.54
N ASP A 456 -3.54 37.52 -0.50
CA ASP A 456 -3.18 37.25 0.91
C ASP A 456 -3.67 35.86 1.38
N VAL A 457 -2.73 35.03 1.82
CA VAL A 457 -2.94 33.66 2.30
C VAL A 457 -3.90 33.55 3.50
N ASN A 458 -4.01 34.58 4.33
CA ASN A 458 -4.99 34.64 5.42
C ASN A 458 -6.34 35.18 4.95
N MET A 459 -6.36 36.00 3.90
CA MET A 459 -7.62 36.43 3.27
C MET A 459 -8.33 35.26 2.62
N TYR A 460 -7.65 34.39 1.86
CA TYR A 460 -8.26 33.17 1.30
C TYR A 460 -8.94 32.32 2.38
N LYS A 461 -8.24 32.07 3.50
CA LYS A 461 -8.75 31.30 4.63
C LYS A 461 -9.97 31.96 5.26
N CYS A 462 -9.96 33.28 5.43
CA CYS A 462 -11.09 34.02 5.97
C CYS A 462 -12.28 34.05 5.00
N MET A 463 -12.05 34.16 3.69
CA MET A 463 -13.09 34.09 2.66
C MET A 463 -13.72 32.71 2.58
N MET A 464 -12.92 31.65 2.71
CA MET A 464 -13.37 30.27 2.79
C MET A 464 -14.29 30.06 4.01
N LEU A 465 -13.86 30.50 5.20
CA LEU A 465 -14.70 30.47 6.40
C LEU A 465 -15.97 31.32 6.28
N ARG A 466 -15.88 32.49 5.63
CA ARG A 466 -17.03 33.37 5.35
C ARG A 466 -18.02 32.65 4.43
N LYS A 467 -17.55 32.04 3.35
CA LYS A 467 -18.39 31.34 2.37
C LYS A 467 -19.13 30.15 3.00
N TRP A 468 -18.46 29.39 3.87
CA TRP A 468 -19.10 28.35 4.68
C TRP A 468 -20.21 28.94 5.58
N ARG A 469 -19.88 29.95 6.40
CA ARG A 469 -20.84 30.60 7.30
C ARG A 469 -22.08 31.11 6.56
N ASP A 470 -21.87 31.74 5.42
CA ASP A 470 -22.93 32.34 4.61
C ASP A 470 -23.78 31.25 3.90
N SER A 471 -23.24 30.05 3.66
CA SER A 471 -23.99 28.89 3.13
C SER A 471 -24.89 28.19 4.18
N GLU A 472 -24.60 28.35 5.46
CA GLU A 472 -25.26 27.64 6.58
C GLU A 472 -26.58 28.27 7.07
N GLN A 473 -27.13 29.28 6.38
CA GLN A 473 -28.50 29.82 6.59
C GLN A 473 -28.95 29.96 8.07
N ASN A 474 -28.10 30.58 8.90
CA ASN A 474 -28.19 30.82 10.35
C ASN A 474 -27.46 29.81 11.29
N ASN A 475 -26.92 28.70 10.81
CA ASN A 475 -26.14 27.75 11.62
C ASN A 475 -24.64 28.07 11.75
N GLY A 476 -24.13 29.09 11.03
CA GLY A 476 -22.72 29.50 10.97
C GLY A 476 -22.13 30.05 12.29
N THR A 477 -22.09 29.21 13.31
CA THR A 477 -21.83 29.52 14.72
C THR A 477 -20.51 28.87 15.17
N ALA A 478 -19.97 29.29 16.31
CA ALA A 478 -18.76 28.69 16.88
C ALA A 478 -18.89 27.17 17.11
N ARG A 479 -20.11 26.69 17.37
CA ARG A 479 -20.40 25.28 17.65
C ARG A 479 -20.42 24.44 16.38
N SER A 480 -21.19 24.87 15.37
CA SER A 480 -21.22 24.20 14.08
C SER A 480 -19.82 24.13 13.45
N LEU A 481 -19.03 25.22 13.54
CA LEU A 481 -17.65 25.19 13.06
C LEU A 481 -16.75 24.24 13.86
N TYR A 482 -16.93 24.13 15.18
CA TYR A 482 -16.18 23.18 16.00
C TYR A 482 -16.52 21.73 15.65
N ASP A 483 -17.81 21.42 15.50
CA ASP A 483 -18.31 20.08 15.18
C ASP A 483 -17.82 19.64 13.77
N CYS A 484 -17.82 20.55 12.78
CA CYS A 484 -17.22 20.30 11.46
C CYS A 484 -15.71 20.06 11.48
N LEU A 485 -14.97 20.70 12.39
CA LEU A 485 -13.49 20.69 12.39
C LEU A 485 -12.86 19.64 13.34
N ASN A 486 -13.68 18.95 14.12
CA ASN A 486 -13.23 18.04 15.17
C ASN A 486 -12.39 16.89 14.59
N GLY A 487 -11.09 16.87 14.90
CA GLY A 487 -10.12 15.88 14.42
C GLY A 487 -9.34 16.24 13.14
N GLN A 488 -9.73 17.29 12.41
CA GLN A 488 -9.05 17.72 11.17
C GLN A 488 -8.35 19.09 11.24
N ALA A 489 -8.80 19.99 12.13
CA ALA A 489 -8.13 21.29 12.34
C ALA A 489 -6.90 21.20 13.27
N SER A 490 -6.05 22.22 13.25
CA SER A 490 -4.95 22.36 14.21
C SER A 490 -5.48 22.62 15.63
N HIS A 491 -4.72 22.16 16.64
CA HIS A 491 -5.05 22.36 18.06
C HIS A 491 -5.36 23.84 18.38
N ASP A 492 -4.53 24.78 17.93
CA ASP A 492 -4.73 26.23 18.06
C ASP A 492 -6.12 26.71 17.58
N VAL A 493 -6.65 26.14 16.50
CA VAL A 493 -7.94 26.55 15.92
C VAL A 493 -9.10 26.00 16.76
N LEU A 494 -8.99 24.75 17.21
CA LEU A 494 -9.97 24.14 18.11
C LEU A 494 -9.98 24.84 19.47
N GLU A 495 -8.81 25.19 20.02
CA GLU A 495 -8.70 25.92 21.28
C GLU A 495 -9.40 27.29 21.20
N ILE A 496 -9.17 28.06 20.14
CA ILE A 496 -9.85 29.35 19.92
C ILE A 496 -11.37 29.18 19.79
N LEU A 497 -11.84 28.14 19.09
CA LEU A 497 -13.27 27.83 18.99
C LEU A 497 -13.88 27.48 20.36
N THR A 498 -13.19 26.68 21.18
CA THR A 498 -13.66 26.44 22.57
C THR A 498 -13.64 27.71 23.43
N GLY A 499 -12.74 28.66 23.13
CA GLY A 499 -12.73 29.99 23.73
C GLY A 499 -14.00 30.79 23.40
N PHE A 500 -14.42 30.80 22.14
CA PHE A 500 -15.67 31.45 21.72
C PHE A 500 -16.91 30.77 22.34
N LEU A 501 -16.96 29.43 22.34
CA LEU A 501 -18.04 28.66 22.98
C LEU A 501 -18.17 28.94 24.49
N ARG A 502 -17.07 29.22 25.19
CA ARG A 502 -17.07 29.60 26.61
C ARG A 502 -17.47 31.06 26.86
N ALA A 503 -17.32 31.94 25.86
CA ALA A 503 -17.75 33.33 25.93
C ALA A 503 -19.28 33.43 25.75
N ASP A 504 -19.82 32.74 24.73
CA ASP A 504 -21.26 32.68 24.45
C ASP A 504 -22.08 32.01 25.57
N ALA A 505 -21.44 31.20 26.42
CA ALA A 505 -22.05 30.59 27.59
C ALA A 505 -22.08 31.49 28.85
N LYS A 506 -21.48 32.69 28.79
CA LYS A 506 -21.38 33.65 29.91
C LYS A 506 -22.11 34.98 29.68
N SER A 507 -22.75 35.16 28.53
CA SER A 507 -23.69 36.26 28.25
C SER A 507 -25.14 35.78 28.34
#